data_AF-A0A645GBF3-F1
#
_entry.id   AF-A0A645GBF3-F1
#
_cell.length_a   1.000
_cell.length_b   1.000
_cell.length_c   1.000
_cell.angle_alpha   90.00
_cell.angle_beta   90.00
_cell.angle_gamma   90.00
#
_symmetry.space_group_name_H-M   'P 1'
#
loop_
_entity.id
_entity.type
_entity.pdbx_description
1 polymer ?
#
loop_
_entity_poly.entity_id
_entity_poly.type
_entity_poly.pdbx_seq_one_letter_code
_entity_poly.pdbx_strand_id
1 'polypeptide(L)'
;MNNRETTIMKTISDREITENDIWEFYTVLQDLKFKAKGIIYYENGKVSSLLNEQANACNIELKKFYFMNAVAESVLKTLEIMLPDDKVIGDPFWILMETFENNGIRKTNGNYVQIEDSIPLFLSREQAKQICETRNRVTNIRSQVFGLSQNQMKALCKKLEVKGYPVGLGIILPKFEQPADGQLAIYKVDPKKLLKYYYREN
;
A
#
# COMPACT_ATOMS: atom_id res chain seq x y z
N MET A 1 -20.53 -37.77 7.41
CA MET A 1 -21.09 -36.55 6.78
C MET A 1 -20.28 -35.36 7.27
N ASN A 2 -19.71 -34.55 6.37
CA ASN A 2 -18.94 -33.37 6.76
C ASN A 2 -19.91 -32.23 7.09
N ASN A 3 -20.00 -31.82 8.36
CA ASN A 3 -20.84 -30.71 8.84
C ASN A 3 -20.25 -29.34 8.45
N ARG A 4 -19.89 -29.14 7.18
CA ARG A 4 -19.44 -27.83 6.68
C ARG A 4 -20.66 -27.01 6.29
N GLU A 5 -21.02 -26.05 7.13
CA GLU A 5 -21.96 -24.99 6.77
C GLU A 5 -21.30 -24.10 5.71
N THR A 6 -21.98 -23.94 4.57
CA THR A 6 -21.44 -23.17 3.44
C THR A 6 -22.11 -21.80 3.40
N THR A 7 -21.30 -20.74 3.32
CA THR A 7 -21.82 -19.37 3.21
C THR A 7 -22.07 -19.00 1.76
N ILE A 8 -23.28 -18.52 1.46
CA ILE A 8 -23.66 -17.99 0.14
C ILE A 8 -23.85 -16.48 0.27
N MET A 9 -23.34 -15.73 -0.69
CA MET A 9 -23.33 -14.26 -0.64
C MET A 9 -24.13 -13.68 -1.80
N LYS A 10 -24.94 -12.66 -1.52
CA LYS A 10 -25.64 -11.80 -2.49
C LYS A 10 -25.26 -10.35 -2.23
N THR A 11 -25.18 -9.53 -3.27
CA THR A 11 -24.90 -8.10 -3.15
C THR A 11 -26.04 -7.28 -3.76
N ILE A 12 -26.44 -6.22 -3.07
CA ILE A 12 -27.46 -5.25 -3.53
C ILE A 12 -26.89 -3.85 -3.33
N SER A 13 -26.43 -3.22 -4.42
CA SER A 13 -25.70 -1.94 -4.38
C SER A 13 -26.49 -0.76 -4.93
N ASP A 14 -27.50 -1.01 -5.75
CA ASP A 14 -28.22 0.00 -6.54
C ASP A 14 -29.50 0.52 -5.86
N ARG A 15 -30.00 -0.18 -4.83
CA ARG A 15 -31.23 0.18 -4.12
C ARG A 15 -31.23 -0.29 -2.67
N GLU A 16 -32.25 0.12 -1.91
CA GLU A 16 -32.46 -0.37 -0.55
C GLU A 16 -32.94 -1.83 -0.55
N ILE A 17 -32.57 -2.57 0.50
CA ILE A 17 -33.03 -3.94 0.70
C ILE A 17 -34.52 -3.92 1.08
N THR A 18 -35.27 -4.84 0.49
CA THR A 18 -36.68 -5.07 0.77
C THR A 18 -36.90 -6.46 1.36
N GLU A 19 -38.09 -6.72 1.91
CA GLU A 19 -38.47 -8.07 2.39
C GLU A 19 -38.42 -9.10 1.26
N ASN A 20 -38.79 -8.71 0.05
CA ASN A 20 -38.78 -9.59 -1.12
C ASN A 20 -37.36 -10.09 -1.43
N ASP A 21 -36.33 -9.27 -1.21
CA ASP A 21 -34.93 -9.69 -1.40
C ASP A 21 -34.52 -10.81 -0.46
N ILE A 22 -35.04 -10.79 0.77
CA ILE A 22 -34.79 -11.83 1.78
C ILE A 22 -35.49 -13.11 1.35
N TRP A 23 -36.77 -13.03 0.95
CA TRP A 23 -37.55 -14.20 0.54
C TRP A 23 -37.02 -14.87 -0.72
N GLU A 24 -36.67 -14.09 -1.73
CA GLU A 24 -36.02 -14.60 -2.95
C GLU A 24 -34.72 -15.32 -2.59
N PHE A 25 -33.88 -14.69 -1.76
CA PHE A 25 -32.61 -15.29 -1.40
C PHE A 25 -32.77 -16.53 -0.52
N TYR A 26 -33.72 -16.52 0.41
CA TYR A 26 -34.07 -17.67 1.24
C TYR A 26 -34.53 -18.85 0.39
N THR A 27 -35.37 -18.62 -0.61
CA THR A 27 -35.83 -19.66 -1.53
C THR A 27 -34.65 -20.31 -2.25
N VAL A 28 -33.71 -19.50 -2.75
CA VAL A 28 -32.46 -20.00 -3.35
C VAL A 28 -31.66 -20.84 -2.35
N LEU A 29 -31.58 -20.44 -1.08
CA LEU A 29 -30.87 -21.20 -0.05
C LEU A 29 -31.55 -22.55 0.26
N GLN A 30 -32.88 -22.61 0.22
CA GLN A 30 -33.63 -23.86 0.46
C GLN A 30 -33.46 -24.89 -0.67
N ASP A 31 -33.26 -24.42 -1.89
CA ASP A 31 -33.03 -25.30 -3.06
C ASP A 31 -31.63 -25.94 -3.07
N LEU A 32 -30.72 -25.48 -2.19
CA LEU A 32 -29.38 -26.05 -2.09
C LEU A 32 -29.41 -27.42 -1.41
N LYS A 33 -28.66 -28.38 -1.98
CA LYS A 33 -28.53 -29.75 -1.44
C LYS A 33 -27.67 -29.85 -0.17
N PHE A 34 -27.34 -28.71 0.45
CA PHE A 34 -26.48 -28.62 1.62
C PHE A 34 -26.96 -27.48 2.53
N LYS A 35 -26.62 -27.57 3.82
CA LYS A 35 -26.94 -26.52 4.79
C LYS A 35 -26.14 -25.25 4.46
N ALA A 36 -26.85 -24.17 4.14
CA ALA A 36 -26.27 -22.89 3.78
C ALA A 36 -26.66 -21.79 4.78
N LYS A 37 -25.73 -20.85 4.99
CA LYS A 37 -25.99 -19.56 5.64
C LYS A 37 -25.91 -18.47 4.59
N GLY A 38 -26.90 -17.60 4.53
CA GLY A 38 -26.91 -16.46 3.61
C GLY A 38 -26.22 -15.24 4.19
N ILE A 39 -25.54 -14.46 3.35
CA ILE A 39 -25.15 -13.08 3.66
C ILE A 39 -25.61 -12.19 2.52
N ILE A 40 -26.36 -11.12 2.84
CA ILE A 40 -26.66 -10.05 1.88
C ILE A 40 -25.80 -8.84 2.23
N TYR A 41 -24.91 -8.48 1.31
CA TYR A 41 -24.18 -7.21 1.37
C TYR A 41 -25.00 -6.10 0.73
N TYR A 42 -25.16 -4.98 1.43
CA TYR A 42 -25.90 -3.84 0.92
C TYR A 42 -25.19 -2.51 1.11
N GLU A 43 -25.38 -1.61 0.15
CA GLU A 43 -24.75 -0.29 0.16
C GLU A 43 -25.71 0.81 0.61
N ASN A 44 -26.94 0.79 0.08
CA ASN A 44 -27.89 1.88 0.26
C ASN A 44 -28.93 1.61 1.35
N GLY A 45 -29.35 2.71 1.99
CA GLY A 45 -30.42 2.70 2.99
C GLY A 45 -30.02 2.29 4.40
N LYS A 46 -31.03 2.25 5.26
CA LYS A 46 -30.95 1.72 6.61
C LYS A 46 -31.85 0.49 6.68
N VAL A 47 -31.32 -0.61 7.21
CA VAL A 47 -32.12 -1.80 7.52
C VAL A 47 -32.90 -1.53 8.80
N SER A 48 -34.22 -1.68 8.75
CA SER A 48 -35.07 -1.62 9.94
C SER A 48 -34.82 -2.84 10.84
N SER A 49 -35.14 -2.73 12.14
CA SER A 49 -35.03 -3.86 13.06
C SER A 49 -35.88 -5.05 12.59
N LEU A 50 -37.09 -4.80 12.10
CA LEU A 50 -38.00 -5.81 11.58
C LEU A 50 -37.39 -6.60 10.42
N LEU A 51 -36.80 -5.89 9.44
CA LEU A 51 -36.16 -6.50 8.28
C LEU A 51 -34.94 -7.35 8.69
N ASN A 52 -34.21 -6.90 9.71
CA ASN A 52 -33.08 -7.66 10.26
C ASN A 52 -33.53 -8.92 11.00
N GLU A 53 -34.62 -8.86 11.76
CA GLU A 53 -35.22 -10.01 12.44
C GLU A 53 -35.73 -11.06 11.43
N GLN A 54 -36.39 -10.62 10.36
CA GLN A 54 -36.83 -11.48 9.26
C GLN A 54 -35.66 -12.18 8.57
N ALA A 55 -34.58 -11.45 8.27
CA ALA A 55 -33.38 -12.02 7.67
C ALA A 55 -32.75 -13.09 8.57
N ASN A 56 -32.62 -12.78 9.87
CA ASN A 56 -32.08 -13.72 10.86
C ASN A 56 -32.93 -14.99 10.98
N ALA A 57 -34.26 -14.87 10.95
CA ALA A 57 -35.16 -16.02 10.94
C ALA A 57 -34.97 -16.91 9.69
N CYS A 58 -34.52 -16.32 8.58
CA CYS A 58 -34.19 -17.02 7.34
C CYS A 58 -32.74 -17.54 7.28
N ASN A 59 -31.97 -17.48 8.37
CA ASN A 59 -30.53 -17.76 8.41
C ASN A 59 -29.72 -16.90 7.40
N ILE A 60 -30.17 -15.66 7.19
CA ILE A 60 -29.54 -14.65 6.34
C ILE A 60 -29.02 -13.51 7.23
N GLU A 61 -27.74 -13.18 7.08
CA GLU A 61 -27.13 -12.05 7.76
C GLU A 61 -27.07 -10.84 6.82
N LEU A 62 -27.59 -9.68 7.26
CA LEU A 62 -27.51 -8.44 6.50
C LEU A 62 -26.25 -7.66 6.89
N LYS A 63 -25.35 -7.40 5.94
CA LYS A 63 -24.11 -6.65 6.16
C LYS A 63 -24.06 -5.41 5.31
N LYS A 64 -23.90 -4.26 5.97
CA LYS A 64 -23.66 -3.01 5.26
C LYS A 64 -22.22 -3.00 4.73
N PHE A 65 -22.04 -2.77 3.43
CA PHE A 65 -20.74 -2.72 2.80
C PHE A 65 -20.74 -1.69 1.67
N TYR A 66 -19.84 -0.72 1.80
CA TYR A 66 -19.60 0.31 0.80
C TYR A 66 -18.32 -0.03 0.04
N PHE A 67 -18.47 -0.51 -1.20
CA PHE A 67 -17.34 -0.97 -1.99
C PHE A 67 -16.31 0.14 -2.18
N MET A 68 -16.77 1.37 -2.50
CA MET A 68 -15.87 2.50 -2.72
C MET A 68 -15.10 2.90 -1.46
N ASN A 69 -15.69 2.77 -0.26
CA ASN A 69 -14.98 3.02 0.99
C ASN A 69 -13.92 1.95 1.24
N ALA A 70 -14.24 0.68 1.03
CA ALA A 70 -13.27 -0.40 1.18
C ALA A 70 -12.09 -0.26 0.18
N VAL A 71 -12.37 0.15 -1.05
CA VAL A 71 -11.35 0.49 -2.05
C VAL A 71 -10.51 1.68 -1.57
N ALA A 72 -11.14 2.75 -1.10
CA ALA A 72 -10.45 3.94 -0.60
C ALA A 72 -9.53 3.60 0.59
N GLU A 73 -10.02 2.83 1.58
CA GLU A 73 -9.23 2.34 2.72
C GLU A 73 -8.05 1.48 2.27
N SER A 74 -8.26 0.57 1.31
CA SER A 74 -7.19 -0.26 0.76
C SER A 74 -6.12 0.57 0.05
N VAL A 75 -6.54 1.59 -0.71
CA VAL A 75 -5.61 2.51 -1.39
C VAL A 75 -4.85 3.35 -0.36
N LEU A 76 -5.52 3.90 0.65
CA LEU A 76 -4.90 4.66 1.73
C LEU A 76 -3.85 3.83 2.46
N LYS A 77 -4.18 2.59 2.85
CA LYS A 77 -3.23 1.67 3.48
C LYS A 77 -2.03 1.36 2.60
N THR A 78 -2.23 1.27 1.29
CA THR A 78 -1.14 1.09 0.33
C THR A 78 -0.26 2.34 0.25
N LEU A 79 -0.86 3.53 0.27
CA LEU A 79 -0.14 4.81 0.28
C LEU A 79 0.64 5.03 1.59
N GLU A 80 0.08 4.64 2.74
CA GLU A 80 0.78 4.65 4.04
C GLU A 80 2.04 3.77 3.99
N ILE A 81 1.97 2.62 3.32
CA ILE A 81 3.15 1.77 3.11
C ILE A 81 4.17 2.45 2.18
N MET A 82 3.74 3.20 1.16
CA MET A 82 4.67 3.88 0.24
C MET A 82 5.29 5.15 0.84
N LEU A 83 4.54 5.83 1.71
CA LEU A 83 4.87 6.98 2.54
C LEU A 83 6.03 6.70 3.51
N PRO A 84 7.29 7.15 3.36
CA PRO A 84 8.26 6.98 4.45
C PRO A 84 7.87 7.83 5.66
N ASP A 85 7.70 7.14 6.79
CA ASP A 85 7.66 7.74 8.11
C ASP A 85 9.10 8.13 8.52
N ASP A 86 9.27 9.36 9.01
CA ASP A 86 10.55 9.92 9.41
C ASP A 86 11.17 9.22 10.62
N LYS A 87 10.38 8.41 11.33
CA LYS A 87 10.79 7.55 12.45
C LYS A 87 11.36 6.21 12.01
N VAL A 88 11.19 5.82 10.74
CA VAL A 88 11.73 4.54 10.23
C VAL A 88 13.25 4.58 10.23
N ILE A 89 13.86 3.62 10.90
CA ILE A 89 15.30 3.38 10.81
C ILE A 89 15.56 2.65 9.49
N GLY A 90 16.40 3.25 8.63
CA GLY A 90 16.82 2.63 7.38
C GLY A 90 17.77 1.47 7.64
N ASP A 91 17.25 0.24 7.61
CA ASP A 91 18.03 -0.97 7.79
C ASP A 91 18.02 -1.81 6.49
N PRO A 92 19.03 -1.73 5.60
CA PRO A 92 20.23 -0.89 5.70
C PRO A 92 20.12 0.44 4.94
N PHE A 93 19.02 0.70 4.22
CA PHE A 93 18.98 1.76 3.22
C PHE A 93 18.30 3.04 3.70
N TRP A 94 18.96 4.15 3.40
CA TRP A 94 18.42 5.50 3.47
C TRP A 94 18.21 6.02 2.05
N ILE A 95 17.19 6.86 1.86
CA ILE A 95 16.82 7.44 0.58
C ILE A 95 16.62 8.95 0.72
N LEU A 96 16.54 9.63 -0.42
CA LEU A 96 16.15 11.03 -0.50
C LEU A 96 14.76 11.14 -1.14
N MET A 97 13.85 11.84 -0.47
CA MET A 97 12.56 12.22 -1.05
C MET A 97 12.38 13.72 -1.07
N GLU A 98 11.73 14.19 -2.12
CA GLU A 98 11.33 15.59 -2.22
C GLU A 98 10.31 15.94 -1.14
N THR A 99 10.38 17.19 -0.72
CA THR A 99 9.56 17.75 0.33
C THR A 99 9.04 19.11 -0.07
N PHE A 100 7.87 19.44 0.41
CA PHE A 100 7.28 20.76 0.33
C PHE A 100 6.97 21.27 1.74
N GLU A 101 6.85 22.58 1.86
CA GLU A 101 6.45 23.23 3.10
C GLU A 101 4.99 23.64 2.99
N ASN A 102 4.19 23.26 3.98
CA ASN A 102 2.80 23.68 4.09
C ASN A 102 2.52 24.05 5.54
N ASN A 103 2.16 25.32 5.78
CA ASN A 103 1.90 25.87 7.11
C ASN A 103 3.04 25.62 8.11
N GLY A 104 4.30 25.79 7.68
CA GLY A 104 5.49 25.56 8.51
C GLY A 104 5.79 24.09 8.80
N ILE A 105 4.97 23.15 8.30
CA ILE A 105 5.20 21.71 8.41
C ILE A 105 5.76 21.22 7.09
N ARG A 106 6.98 20.66 7.13
CA ARG A 106 7.59 20.02 5.97
C ARG A 106 7.02 18.62 5.81
N LYS A 107 6.54 18.32 4.60
CA LYS A 107 5.96 17.01 4.24
C LYS A 107 6.63 16.48 2.99
N THR A 108 6.73 15.16 2.87
CA THR A 108 7.12 14.53 1.60
C THR A 108 5.98 14.58 0.60
N ASN A 109 6.29 14.79 -0.68
CA ASN A 109 5.35 14.64 -1.79
C ASN A 109 5.35 13.21 -2.38
N GLY A 110 6.16 12.29 -1.84
CA GLY A 110 6.30 10.91 -2.33
C GLY A 110 7.20 10.74 -3.56
N ASN A 111 7.83 11.82 -4.06
CA ASN A 111 8.78 11.74 -5.16
C ASN A 111 10.18 11.39 -4.65
N TYR A 112 10.73 10.30 -5.17
CA TYR A 112 12.12 9.93 -4.93
C TYR A 112 13.05 10.85 -5.72
N VAL A 113 14.09 11.36 -5.06
CA VAL A 113 15.19 12.04 -5.74
C VAL A 113 15.94 11.04 -6.60
N GLN A 114 16.35 11.46 -7.80
CA GLN A 114 17.15 10.66 -8.72
C GLN A 114 18.55 11.25 -8.86
N ILE A 115 19.54 10.36 -9.00
CA ILE A 115 20.93 10.69 -9.30
C ILE A 115 21.38 9.70 -10.38
N GLU A 116 21.83 10.20 -11.54
CA GLU A 116 22.31 9.38 -12.67
C GLU A 116 21.34 8.23 -13.04
N ASP A 117 20.09 8.60 -13.32
CA ASP A 117 18.98 7.71 -13.68
C ASP A 117 18.64 6.65 -12.63
N SER A 118 19.08 6.85 -11.39
CA SER A 118 18.91 5.89 -10.30
C SER A 118 18.31 6.57 -9.08
N ILE A 119 17.41 5.86 -8.39
CA ILE A 119 17.05 6.22 -7.02
C ILE A 119 18.21 5.79 -6.12
N PRO A 120 18.87 6.72 -5.41
CA PRO A 120 20.06 6.43 -4.63
C PRO A 120 19.68 5.75 -3.30
N LEU A 121 20.30 4.59 -3.06
CA LEU A 121 20.24 3.83 -1.83
C LEU A 121 21.53 4.05 -1.05
N PHE A 122 21.44 4.75 0.08
CA PHE A 122 22.59 5.04 0.94
C PHE A 122 22.67 4.03 2.08
N LEU A 123 23.86 3.48 2.32
CA LEU A 123 24.11 2.63 3.50
C LEU A 123 24.31 3.44 4.79
N SER A 124 24.67 4.73 4.66
CA SER A 124 24.91 5.63 5.79
C SER A 124 23.96 6.82 5.77
N ARG A 125 23.24 7.02 6.88
CA ARG A 125 22.38 8.19 7.07
C ARG A 125 23.15 9.50 6.97
N GLU A 126 24.36 9.54 7.52
CA GLU A 126 25.19 10.75 7.53
C GLU A 126 25.67 11.10 6.13
N GLN A 127 26.04 10.11 5.32
CA GLN A 127 26.36 10.33 3.92
C GLN A 127 25.13 10.83 3.13
N ALA A 128 23.96 10.22 3.37
CA ALA A 128 22.70 10.67 2.76
C ALA A 128 22.38 12.13 3.12
N LYS A 129 22.57 12.54 4.39
CA LYS A 129 22.35 13.92 4.85
C LYS A 129 23.28 14.91 4.16
N GLN A 130 24.58 14.61 4.12
CA GLN A 130 25.58 15.49 3.48
C GLN A 130 25.24 15.75 2.00
N ILE A 131 24.86 14.69 1.28
CA ILE A 131 24.47 14.79 -0.13
C ILE A 131 23.14 15.53 -0.28
N CYS A 132 22.16 15.23 0.58
CA CYS A 132 20.87 15.94 0.62
C CYS A 132 21.04 17.45 0.82
N GLU A 133 21.86 17.86 1.77
CA GLU A 133 22.12 19.27 2.08
C GLU A 133 22.81 19.98 0.93
N THR A 134 23.84 19.34 0.35
CA THR A 134 24.55 19.87 -0.82
C THR A 134 23.59 20.08 -1.99
N ARG A 135 22.79 19.07 -2.31
CA ARG A 135 21.75 19.14 -3.34
C ARG A 135 20.72 20.24 -3.06
N ASN A 136 20.26 20.36 -1.82
CA ASN A 136 19.29 21.38 -1.41
C ASN A 136 19.86 22.80 -1.51
N ARG A 137 21.17 23.01 -1.49
CA ARG A 137 21.80 24.32 -1.68
C ARG A 137 21.88 24.74 -3.15
N VAL A 138 22.02 23.77 -4.06
CA VAL A 138 22.22 24.03 -5.49
C VAL A 138 20.96 23.86 -6.33
N THR A 139 19.93 23.20 -5.81
CA THR A 139 18.64 22.97 -6.50
C THR A 139 17.50 23.71 -5.83
N ASN A 140 16.49 24.12 -6.62
CA ASN A 140 15.25 24.73 -6.10
C ASN A 140 14.28 23.70 -5.48
N ILE A 141 14.57 22.42 -5.61
CA ILE A 141 13.73 21.33 -5.11
C ILE A 141 14.29 20.89 -3.75
N ARG A 142 13.49 21.01 -2.69
CA ARG A 142 13.89 20.56 -1.35
C ARG A 142 13.67 19.06 -1.20
N SER A 143 14.61 18.39 -0.55
CA SER A 143 14.49 16.98 -0.15
C SER A 143 14.90 16.73 1.30
N GLN A 144 14.53 15.57 1.83
CA GLN A 144 14.95 15.07 3.13
C GLN A 144 15.36 13.59 3.06
N VAL A 145 16.11 13.16 4.06
CA VAL A 145 16.58 11.78 4.22
C VAL A 145 15.52 10.98 4.98
N PHE A 146 15.13 9.84 4.42
CA PHE A 146 14.21 8.89 5.04
C PHE A 146 14.84 7.51 5.14
N GLY A 147 14.53 6.78 6.21
CA GLY A 147 14.83 5.36 6.30
C GLY A 147 13.86 4.57 5.43
N LEU A 148 14.34 3.53 4.78
CA LEU A 148 13.52 2.66 3.94
C LEU A 148 13.22 1.35 4.67
N SER A 149 11.95 1.08 4.97
CA SER A 149 11.51 -0.20 5.54
C SER A 149 11.49 -1.31 4.48
N GLN A 150 11.43 -2.58 4.92
CA GLN A 150 11.29 -3.73 4.02
C GLN A 150 10.04 -3.66 3.14
N ASN A 151 8.91 -3.21 3.69
CA ASN A 151 7.67 -3.07 2.93
C ASN A 151 7.76 -1.97 1.87
N GLN A 152 8.42 -0.85 2.19
CA GLN A 152 8.68 0.23 1.24
C GLN A 152 9.63 -0.21 0.13
N MET A 153 10.70 -0.93 0.47
CA MET A 153 11.62 -1.47 -0.52
C MET A 153 10.89 -2.43 -1.47
N LYS A 154 10.02 -3.30 -0.95
CA LYS A 154 9.20 -4.21 -1.76
C LYS A 154 8.26 -3.46 -2.69
N ALA A 155 7.57 -2.43 -2.19
CA ALA A 155 6.69 -1.59 -3.00
C ALA A 155 7.46 -0.85 -4.09
N LEU A 156 8.62 -0.27 -3.75
CA LEU A 156 9.50 0.42 -4.68
C LEU A 156 10.02 -0.51 -5.78
N CYS A 157 10.58 -1.66 -5.42
CA CYS A 157 11.09 -2.63 -6.40
C CYS A 157 9.99 -3.06 -7.38
N LYS A 158 8.79 -3.38 -6.89
CA LYS A 158 7.64 -3.72 -7.75
C LYS A 158 7.26 -2.60 -8.72
N LYS A 159 7.33 -1.34 -8.27
CA LYS A 159 7.05 -0.17 -9.13
C LYS A 159 8.08 -0.04 -10.25
N LEU A 160 9.36 -0.29 -9.94
CA LEU A 160 10.46 -0.21 -10.90
C LEU A 160 10.48 -1.40 -11.89
N GLU A 161 9.82 -2.51 -11.56
CA GLU A 161 9.68 -3.67 -12.46
C GLU A 161 8.64 -3.47 -13.57
N VAL A 162 7.79 -2.43 -13.48
CA VAL A 162 6.80 -2.13 -14.52
C VAL A 162 7.54 -1.77 -15.81
N LYS A 163 7.26 -2.51 -16.90
CA LYS A 163 7.91 -2.32 -18.20
C LYS A 163 7.85 -0.85 -18.64
N GLY A 164 9.01 -0.30 -19.00
CA GLY A 164 9.13 1.07 -19.51
C GLY A 164 9.42 2.14 -18.45
N TYR A 165 9.61 1.78 -17.18
CA TYR A 165 10.08 2.75 -16.18
C TYR A 165 11.58 3.07 -16.42
N PRO A 166 11.96 4.34 -16.64
CA PRO A 166 13.30 4.69 -17.11
C PRO A 166 14.36 4.76 -15.99
N VAL A 167 13.97 4.50 -14.74
CA VAL A 167 14.81 4.74 -13.55
C VAL A 167 15.12 3.43 -12.85
N GLY A 168 16.39 3.25 -12.47
CA GLY A 168 16.87 2.08 -11.73
C GLY A 168 17.05 2.32 -10.22
N LEU A 169 17.61 1.33 -9.53
CA LEU A 169 18.15 1.47 -8.18
C LEU A 169 19.67 1.53 -8.25
N GLY A 170 20.28 2.39 -7.42
CA GLY A 170 21.72 2.52 -7.32
C GLY A 170 22.16 2.57 -5.87
N ILE A 171 23.04 1.67 -5.44
CA ILE A 171 23.68 1.76 -4.14
C ILE A 171 24.81 2.80 -4.23
N ILE A 172 24.73 3.81 -3.40
CA ILE A 172 25.81 4.80 -3.26
C ILE A 172 26.92 4.17 -2.44
N LEU A 173 28.12 4.12 -3.01
CA LEU A 173 29.26 3.53 -2.32
C LEU A 173 29.62 4.32 -1.05
N PRO A 174 30.21 3.68 -0.03
CA PRO A 174 30.65 4.38 1.17
C PRO A 174 31.63 5.51 0.87
N LYS A 175 31.69 6.52 1.73
CA LYS A 175 32.55 7.70 1.56
C LYS A 175 34.02 7.38 1.25
N PHE A 176 34.56 6.29 1.79
CA PHE A 176 35.95 5.88 1.58
C PHE A 176 36.21 5.22 0.22
N GLU A 177 35.17 4.82 -0.51
CA GLU A 177 35.24 4.26 -1.87
C GLU A 177 34.83 5.28 -2.94
N GLN A 178 34.52 6.51 -2.53
CA GLN A 178 34.14 7.57 -3.46
C GLN A 178 35.37 8.09 -4.22
N PRO A 179 35.24 8.43 -5.52
CA PRO A 179 36.34 8.96 -6.30
C PRO A 179 36.74 10.37 -5.82
N ALA A 180 38.01 10.71 -6.00
CA ALA A 180 38.56 11.99 -5.55
C ALA A 180 38.08 13.20 -6.36
N ASP A 181 37.46 12.97 -7.53
CA ASP A 181 36.93 14.00 -8.42
C ASP A 181 35.56 14.55 -7.96
N GLY A 182 35.01 14.00 -6.88
CA GLY A 182 33.74 14.44 -6.30
C GLY A 182 32.49 13.90 -7.01
N GLN A 183 32.64 13.03 -8.02
CA GLN A 183 31.52 12.29 -8.58
C GLN A 183 31.01 11.26 -7.57
N LEU A 184 29.72 10.95 -7.64
CA LEU A 184 29.15 9.90 -6.79
C LEU A 184 29.36 8.55 -7.47
N ALA A 185 30.13 7.66 -6.86
CA ALA A 185 30.18 6.27 -7.29
C ALA A 185 28.86 5.57 -6.93
N ILE A 186 28.19 5.07 -7.97
CA ILE A 186 26.90 4.38 -7.87
C ILE A 186 27.03 2.97 -8.43
N TYR A 187 26.74 1.97 -7.60
CA TYR A 187 26.60 0.59 -8.03
C TYR A 187 25.15 0.32 -8.42
N LYS A 188 24.87 0.18 -9.72
CA LYS A 188 23.52 -0.11 -10.23
C LYS A 188 23.08 -1.50 -9.80
N VAL A 189 21.86 -1.61 -9.26
CA VAL A 189 21.31 -2.86 -8.74
C VAL A 189 20.00 -3.20 -9.43
N ASP A 190 19.87 -4.47 -9.80
CA ASP A 190 18.61 -5.05 -10.26
C ASP A 190 17.61 -5.13 -9.08
N PRO A 191 16.44 -4.45 -9.15
CA PRO A 191 15.44 -4.48 -8.09
C PRO A 191 15.00 -5.90 -7.69
N LYS A 192 14.90 -6.83 -8.65
CA LYS A 192 14.51 -8.23 -8.37
C LYS A 192 15.56 -8.96 -7.55
N LYS A 193 16.84 -8.75 -7.88
CA LYS A 193 17.94 -9.35 -7.14
C LYS A 193 18.00 -8.77 -5.73
N LEU A 194 17.86 -7.45 -5.59
CA LEU A 194 17.86 -6.80 -4.28
C LEU A 194 16.76 -7.34 -3.38
N LEU A 195 15.53 -7.44 -3.90
CA LEU A 195 14.40 -7.95 -3.14
C LEU A 195 14.63 -9.39 -2.65
N LYS A 196 15.22 -10.26 -3.48
CA LYS A 196 15.51 -11.65 -3.12
C LYS A 196 16.46 -11.78 -1.91
N TYR A 197 17.43 -10.87 -1.77
CA TYR A 197 18.40 -10.91 -0.66
C TYR A 197 17.94 -10.12 0.57
N TYR A 198 17.18 -9.05 0.35
CA TYR A 198 16.79 -8.12 1.40
C TYR A 198 15.49 -8.54 2.11
N TYR A 199 14.56 -9.17 1.40
CA TYR A 199 13.30 -9.62 1.97
C TYR A 199 13.49 -11.00 2.61
N ARG A 200 13.35 -11.07 3.94
CA ARG A 200 13.29 -12.35 4.67
C ARG A 200 11.82 -12.70 4.82
N GLU A 201 11.36 -13.79 4.19
CA GLU A 201 10.05 -14.35 4.51
C GLU A 201 10.12 -14.84 5.96
N ASN A 202 9.34 -14.21 6.84
CA ASN A 202 9.05 -14.69 8.17
C ASN A 202 7.65 -15.31 8.17
#